data_AF-A0A939V8W3-F1
#
_entry.id   AF-A0A939V8W3-F1
#
_cell.length_a   1.000
_cell.length_b   1.000
_cell.length_c   1.000
_cell.angle_alpha   90.00
_cell.angle_beta   90.00
_cell.angle_gamma   90.00
#
_symmetry.space_group_name_H-M   'P 1'
#
loop_
_entity.id
_entity.type
_entity.pdbx_description
1 polymer ?
#
loop_
_entity_poly.entity_id
_entity_poly.type
_entity_poly.pdbx_seq_one_letter_code
_entity_poly.pdbx_strand_id
1 'polypeptide(L)'
;MNKIKRLFTFLLLVCGMTTGTWAQTAQLIRDGYLIKTFTGASSLSSAISAAASKGDIIILSSGNFNNPGNITKSVSIYGQGFENTTAIGGERTYISGKIEYKLMSEGALDGIHL
;
A
#
# COMPACT_ATOMS: atom_id res chain seq x y z
N MET A 1 -29.26 -27.67 -26.30
CA MET A 1 -28.99 -26.81 -25.12
C MET A 1 -29.44 -25.38 -25.43
N ASN A 2 -30.50 -24.91 -24.78
CA ASN A 2 -31.22 -23.68 -25.17
C ASN A 2 -30.37 -22.42 -24.91
N LYS A 3 -30.49 -21.40 -25.77
CA LYS A 3 -29.69 -20.15 -25.72
C LYS A 3 -29.73 -19.47 -24.34
N ILE A 4 -30.86 -19.54 -23.63
CA ILE A 4 -31.04 -19.03 -22.26
C ILE A 4 -30.17 -19.78 -21.24
N LYS A 5 -30.02 -21.11 -21.37
CA LYS A 5 -29.15 -21.90 -20.49
C LYS A 5 -27.68 -21.55 -20.72
N ARG A 6 -27.28 -21.30 -21.98
CA ARG A 6 -25.91 -20.85 -22.32
C ARG A 6 -25.61 -19.45 -21.77
N LEU A 7 -26.56 -18.53 -21.82
CA LEU A 7 -26.41 -17.18 -21.26
C LEU A 7 -26.28 -17.21 -19.73
N PHE A 8 -27.08 -18.06 -19.06
CA PHE A 8 -27.00 -18.24 -17.61
C PHE A 8 -25.68 -18.91 -17.17
N THR A 9 -25.19 -19.89 -17.94
CA THR A 9 -23.89 -20.52 -17.69
C THR A 9 -22.72 -19.55 -17.90
N PHE A 10 -22.81 -18.63 -18.86
CA PHE A 10 -21.78 -17.59 -19.05
C PHE A 10 -21.77 -16.56 -17.92
N LEU A 11 -22.93 -16.16 -17.40
CA LEU A 11 -23.02 -15.16 -16.33
C LEU A 11 -22.42 -15.67 -14.99
N LEU A 12 -22.59 -16.96 -14.69
CA LEU A 12 -22.03 -17.59 -13.48
C LEU A 12 -20.52 -17.81 -13.56
N LEU A 13 -19.95 -17.97 -14.77
CA LEU A 13 -18.52 -18.13 -14.98
C LEU A 13 -17.73 -16.81 -14.73
N VAL A 14 -18.37 -15.65 -14.96
CA VAL A 14 -17.74 -14.33 -14.80
C VAL A 14 -17.74 -13.86 -13.34
N CYS A 15 -18.68 -14.31 -12.51
CA CYS A 15 -18.73 -13.95 -11.07
C CYS A 15 -17.79 -14.78 -10.19
N GLY A 16 -17.19 -15.87 -10.70
CA GLY A 16 -16.39 -16.82 -9.92
C GLY A 16 -14.93 -16.42 -9.66
N MET A 17 -14.47 -15.27 -10.16
CA MET A 17 -13.08 -14.81 -10.02
C MET A 17 -13.01 -13.49 -9.26
N THR A 18 -13.53 -13.47 -8.03
CA THR A 18 -13.03 -12.51 -7.04
C THR A 18 -12.20 -13.32 -6.04
N THR A 19 -10.99 -13.68 -6.44
CA THR A 19 -9.97 -14.02 -5.45
C THR A 19 -9.83 -12.78 -4.59
N GLY A 20 -10.20 -12.90 -3.31
CA GLY A 20 -10.04 -11.83 -2.33
C GLY A 20 -8.56 -11.60 -2.13
N THR A 21 -7.94 -10.77 -2.98
CA THR A 21 -6.67 -10.15 -2.67
C THR A 21 -6.96 -9.18 -1.53
N TRP A 22 -6.41 -9.44 -0.35
CA TRP A 22 -6.47 -8.46 0.73
C TRP A 22 -5.87 -7.17 0.19
N ALA A 23 -6.69 -6.12 0.11
CA ALA A 23 -6.27 -4.88 -0.50
C ALA A 23 -5.20 -4.23 0.39
N GLN A 24 -4.05 -3.90 -0.20
CA GLN A 24 -2.94 -3.20 0.46
C GLN A 24 -3.44 -1.94 1.16
N THR A 25 -3.01 -1.71 2.41
CA THR A 25 -3.41 -0.50 3.14
C THR A 25 -2.20 0.29 3.62
N ALA A 26 -2.30 1.62 3.51
CA ALA A 26 -1.34 2.58 4.05
C ALA A 26 -2.08 3.54 4.99
N GLN A 27 -1.65 3.61 6.24
CA GLN A 27 -2.22 4.50 7.25
C GLN A 27 -1.32 5.71 7.44
N LEU A 28 -1.88 6.91 7.30
CA LEU A 28 -1.20 8.16 7.62
C LEU A 28 -1.50 8.53 9.07
N ILE A 29 -0.44 8.64 9.87
CA ILE A 29 -0.48 9.03 11.28
C ILE A 29 0.21 10.38 11.43
N ARG A 30 -0.41 11.29 12.19
CA ARG A 30 0.16 12.59 12.55
C ARG A 30 -0.05 12.83 14.03
N ASP A 31 1.00 13.21 14.74
CA ASP A 31 0.97 13.49 16.18
C ASP A 31 0.35 12.34 17.01
N GLY A 32 0.53 11.09 16.56
CA GLY A 32 -0.02 9.90 17.20
C GLY A 32 -1.46 9.53 16.82
N TYR A 33 -2.12 10.30 15.95
CA TYR A 33 -3.50 10.06 15.54
C TYR A 33 -3.60 9.56 14.10
N LEU A 34 -4.48 8.58 13.85
CA LEU A 34 -4.82 8.13 12.51
C LEU A 34 -5.58 9.24 11.76
N ILE A 35 -4.94 9.78 10.73
CA ILE A 35 -5.52 10.80 9.86
C ILE A 35 -6.35 10.16 8.75
N LYS A 36 -5.79 9.14 8.09
CA LYS A 36 -6.46 8.48 6.97
C LYS A 36 -5.88 7.10 6.68
N THR A 37 -6.74 6.19 6.23
CA THR A 37 -6.33 4.91 5.62
C THR A 37 -6.58 4.97 4.13
N PHE A 38 -5.55 4.62 3.36
CA PHE A 38 -5.58 4.47 1.91
C PHE A 38 -5.55 2.99 1.56
N THR A 39 -6.37 2.56 0.60
CA THR A 39 -6.52 1.15 0.25
C THR A 39 -6.30 0.94 -1.26
N GLY A 40 -5.63 -0.16 -1.62
CA GLY A 40 -5.38 -0.58 -3.00
C GLY A 40 -3.95 -0.30 -3.47
N ALA A 41 -3.73 -0.52 -4.77
CA ALA A 41 -2.41 -0.54 -5.40
C ALA A 41 -1.65 0.80 -5.34
N SER A 42 -2.35 1.91 -5.14
CA SER A 42 -1.77 3.27 -5.03
C SER A 42 -1.81 3.81 -3.59
N SER A 43 -2.02 2.95 -2.60
CA SER A 43 -2.20 3.35 -1.19
C SER A 43 -0.97 4.09 -0.64
N LEU A 44 0.24 3.58 -0.88
CA LEU A 44 1.49 4.19 -0.42
C LEU A 44 1.76 5.57 -1.07
N SER A 45 1.62 5.70 -2.39
CA SER A 45 1.81 7.00 -3.07
C SER A 45 0.77 8.02 -2.63
N SER A 46 -0.48 7.59 -2.45
CA SER A 46 -1.56 8.46 -1.95
C SER A 46 -1.29 8.95 -0.52
N ALA A 47 -0.75 8.08 0.35
CA ALA A 47 -0.36 8.44 1.70
C ALA A 47 0.78 9.48 1.70
N ILE A 48 1.81 9.29 0.86
CA ILE A 48 2.92 10.23 0.72
C ILE A 48 2.44 11.59 0.20
N SER A 49 1.55 11.61 -0.80
CA SER A 49 0.99 12.87 -1.33
C SER A 49 0.13 13.61 -0.30
N ALA A 50 -0.54 12.89 0.61
CA ALA A 50 -1.37 13.48 1.66
C ALA A 50 -0.58 13.88 2.92
N ALA A 51 0.68 13.46 3.03
CA ALA A 51 1.52 13.78 4.18
C ALA A 51 1.82 15.28 4.27
N ALA A 52 1.92 15.78 5.51
CA ALA A 52 2.41 17.11 5.81
C ALA A 52 3.88 17.26 5.33
N SER A 53 4.37 18.50 5.31
CA SER A 53 5.74 18.79 4.86
C SER A 53 6.82 18.08 5.69
N LYS A 54 6.55 17.79 6.98
CA LYS A 54 7.46 17.06 7.87
C LYS A 54 6.71 16.33 8.98
N GLY A 55 7.19 15.14 9.35
CA GLY A 55 6.90 14.49 10.63
C GLY A 55 5.76 13.49 10.63
N ASP A 56 5.07 13.30 9.50
CA ASP A 56 4.02 12.30 9.38
C ASP A 56 4.62 10.89 9.29
N ILE A 57 3.91 9.92 9.86
CA ILE A 57 4.26 8.51 9.85
C ILE A 57 3.29 7.77 8.92
N ILE A 58 3.82 6.91 8.05
CA ILE A 58 3.05 6.02 7.18
C ILE A 58 3.25 4.58 7.66
N ILE A 59 2.17 3.90 8.01
CA ILE A 59 2.20 2.49 8.41
C ILE A 59 1.57 1.65 7.30
N LEU A 60 2.34 0.70 6.77
CA LEU A 60 1.95 -0.21 5.71
C LEU A 60 1.50 -1.55 6.28
N SER A 61 0.38 -2.09 5.78
CA SER A 61 0.02 -3.48 6.05
C SER A 61 1.06 -4.46 5.49
N SER A 62 0.89 -5.74 5.79
CA SER A 62 1.51 -6.82 5.03
C SER A 62 1.15 -6.71 3.53
N GLY A 63 2.04 -7.20 2.66
CA GLY A 63 1.82 -7.26 1.22
C GLY A 63 2.82 -6.44 0.40
N ASN A 64 2.64 -6.45 -0.92
CA ASN A 64 3.59 -5.86 -1.87
C ASN A 64 3.11 -4.53 -2.47
N PHE A 65 3.60 -3.41 -1.96
CA PHE A 65 3.27 -2.07 -2.40
C PHE A 65 4.02 -1.71 -3.69
N ASN A 66 3.33 -1.00 -4.59
CA ASN A 66 3.97 -0.40 -5.75
C ASN A 66 4.97 0.69 -5.34
N ASN A 67 5.96 0.91 -6.20
CA ASN A 67 6.88 2.04 -6.06
C ASN A 67 6.08 3.36 -5.97
N PRO A 68 6.28 4.18 -4.93
CA PRO A 68 5.59 5.46 -4.82
C PRO A 68 6.12 6.54 -5.78
N GLY A 69 7.21 6.28 -6.49
CA GLY A 69 7.95 7.28 -7.25
C GLY A 69 8.77 8.17 -6.32
N ASN A 70 8.85 9.47 -6.67
CA ASN A 70 9.65 10.42 -5.90
C ASN A 70 9.00 10.74 -4.55
N ILE A 71 9.72 10.47 -3.46
CA ILE A 71 9.33 10.92 -2.12
C ILE A 71 9.77 12.38 -1.97
N THR A 72 8.80 13.28 -1.87
CA THR A 72 9.01 14.75 -1.81
C THR A 72 8.67 15.36 -0.45
N LYS A 73 8.22 14.53 0.49
CA LYS A 73 7.82 14.89 1.86
C LYS A 73 8.72 14.16 2.86
N SER A 74 9.03 14.80 3.98
CA SER A 74 9.75 14.14 5.08
C SER A 74 8.75 13.29 5.88
N VAL A 75 8.79 11.97 5.65
CA VAL A 75 7.91 10.97 6.25
C VAL A 75 8.72 9.80 6.80
N SER A 76 8.20 9.14 7.83
CA SER A 76 8.70 7.84 8.30
C SER A 76 7.78 6.74 7.79
N ILE A 77 8.33 5.65 7.25
CA ILE A 77 7.54 4.55 6.69
C ILE A 77 7.84 3.26 7.45
N TYR A 78 6.82 2.63 8.02
CA TYR A 78 6.93 1.38 8.77
C TYR A 78 6.08 0.28 8.13
N GLY A 79 6.65 -0.90 7.93
CA GLY A 79 5.89 -2.10 7.55
C GLY A 79 5.45 -2.89 8.77
N GLN A 80 4.18 -3.31 8.81
CA GLN A 80 3.67 -4.21 9.86
C GLN A 80 3.98 -5.69 9.58
N GLY A 81 4.28 -6.06 8.32
CA GLY A 81 4.59 -7.44 7.94
C GLY A 81 6.05 -7.78 8.19
N PHE A 82 6.33 -8.67 9.15
CA PHE A 82 7.70 -9.01 9.60
C PHE A 82 8.20 -10.39 9.13
N GLU A 83 7.37 -11.43 9.18
CA GLU A 83 7.77 -12.80 8.78
C GLU A 83 6.97 -13.30 7.59
N ASN A 84 7.58 -14.18 6.78
CA ASN A 84 6.88 -14.92 5.73
C ASN A 84 6.46 -16.28 6.31
N THR A 85 5.50 -16.25 7.24
CA THR A 85 5.05 -17.48 7.91
C THR A 85 3.81 -18.00 7.21
N THR A 86 3.97 -19.08 6.44
CA THR A 86 2.91 -19.78 5.69
C THR A 86 1.77 -20.31 6.58
N ALA A 87 1.95 -20.33 7.91
CA ALA A 87 0.96 -20.82 8.86
C ALA A 87 -0.12 -19.78 9.25
N ILE A 88 0.11 -18.47 9.05
CA ILE A 88 -0.79 -17.41 9.58
C ILE A 88 -1.15 -16.36 8.53
N GLY A 89 -0.74 -16.52 7.27
CA GLY A 89 -1.03 -15.53 6.22
C GLY A 89 -0.37 -14.17 6.44
N GLY A 90 0.65 -14.10 7.31
CA GLY A 90 1.46 -12.91 7.48
C GLY A 90 2.38 -12.78 6.27
N GLU A 91 2.03 -11.92 5.33
CA GLU A 91 2.93 -11.55 4.24
C GLU A 91 3.91 -10.49 4.75
N ARG A 92 5.19 -10.58 4.35
CA ARG A 92 6.13 -9.48 4.59
C ARG A 92 5.64 -8.21 3.90
N THR A 93 5.92 -7.05 4.47
CA THR A 93 5.73 -5.79 3.76
C THR A 93 6.87 -5.60 2.77
N TYR A 94 6.55 -5.54 1.49
CA TYR A 94 7.48 -5.24 0.41
C TYR A 94 7.09 -3.92 -0.25
N ILE A 95 8.09 -3.09 -0.59
CA ILE A 95 7.91 -1.97 -1.53
C ILE A 95 8.68 -2.37 -2.79
N SER A 96 7.94 -2.60 -3.88
CA SER A 96 8.52 -3.01 -5.15
C SER A 96 9.27 -1.86 -5.82
N GLY A 97 10.39 -2.18 -6.45
CA GLY A 97 11.16 -1.26 -7.28
C GLY A 97 12.19 -0.41 -6.52
N LYS A 98 12.76 0.56 -7.24
CA LYS A 98 13.79 1.47 -6.71
C LYS A 98 13.15 2.62 -5.93
N ILE A 99 13.50 2.78 -4.66
CA ILE A 99 13.08 3.95 -3.87
C ILE A 99 14.05 5.10 -4.19
N GLU A 100 13.54 6.18 -4.77
CA GLU A 100 14.31 7.38 -5.10
C GLU A 100 13.87 8.55 -4.21
N TYR A 101 14.83 9.17 -3.54
CA TYR A 101 14.62 10.37 -2.74
C TYR A 101 15.16 11.60 -3.48
N LYS A 102 14.32 12.61 -3.67
CA LYS A 102 14.71 13.86 -4.31
C LYS A 102 14.78 14.98 -3.28
N LEU A 103 16.00 15.40 -2.94
CA LEU A 103 16.23 16.57 -2.12
C LEU A 103 15.70 17.82 -2.83
N MET A 104 14.71 18.49 -2.24
CA MET A 104 14.30 19.82 -2.64
C MET A 104 14.90 20.80 -1.63
N SER A 105 15.99 21.47 -2.01
CA SER A 105 16.67 22.58 -1.31
C SER A 105 16.68 22.54 0.24
N GLU A 106 17.82 22.10 0.77
CA GLU A 106 18.33 22.39 2.13
C GLU A 106 17.40 22.11 3.30
N GLY A 107 17.17 20.83 3.56
CA GLY A 107 16.73 20.31 4.85
C GLY A 107 17.53 19.05 5.15
N ALA A 108 18.34 19.09 6.21
CA ALA A 108 19.21 18.01 6.62
C ALA A 108 18.47 16.67 6.74
N LEU A 109 19.16 15.60 6.35
CA LEU A 109 18.70 14.23 6.45
C LEU A 109 18.35 13.90 7.91
N ASP A 110 17.07 13.69 8.18
CA ASP A 110 16.61 13.01 9.38
C ASP A 110 15.37 12.20 9.00
N GLY A 111 15.44 10.86 9.14
CA GLY A 111 14.25 10.02 9.08
C GLY A 111 14.12 8.98 7.95
N ILE A 112 15.10 8.78 7.06
CA ILE A 112 15.13 7.54 6.24
C ILE A 112 15.99 6.51 6.97
N HIS A 113 15.31 5.68 7.78
CA HIS A 113 15.88 4.45 8.33
C HIS A 113 15.34 3.30 7.47
N LEU A 114 16.17 2.77 6.56
CA LEU A 114 15.87 1.54 5.82
C LEU A 114 16.34 0.32 6.62
#